data_AF-A0A2K8T7W8-F1
#
_entry.id   AF-A0A2K8T7W8-F1
#
_cell.length_a   1.000
_cell.length_b   1.000
_cell.length_c   1.000
_cell.angle_alpha   90.00
_cell.angle_beta   90.00
_cell.angle_gamma   90.00
#
_symmetry.space_group_name_H-M   'P 1'
#
loop_
_entity.id
_entity.type
_entity.pdbx_description
1 polymer ?
#
loop_
_entity_poly.entity_id
_entity_poly.type
_entity_poly.pdbx_seq_one_letter_code
_entity_poly.pdbx_strand_id
1 'polypeptide(L)'
;MKILHLDLKLVGDRYAELRLFWDNPNNCQSRQLSLTEITKLIQKVETDYYTRLPEDYAKTGQALYNWLDGSDRIFQSAIDQHKCSELQT
;
A
#
# COMPACT_ATOMS: atom_id res chain seq x y z
N MET A 1 -0.21 -7.93 20.03
CA MET A 1 0.00 -6.95 18.94
C MET A 1 -0.43 -7.63 17.66
N LYS A 2 -1.53 -7.20 17.03
CA LYS A 2 -1.88 -7.73 15.69
C LYS A 2 -1.12 -6.94 14.64
N ILE A 3 -0.63 -7.64 13.63
CA ILE A 3 0.16 -7.06 12.55
C ILE A 3 -0.68 -7.20 11.28
N LEU A 4 -0.89 -6.09 10.57
CA LEU A 4 -1.46 -6.12 9.23
C LEU A 4 -0.32 -6.38 8.25
N HIS A 5 -0.34 -7.53 7.61
CA HIS A 5 0.62 -7.92 6.60
C HIS A 5 0.16 -7.43 5.23
N LEU A 6 1.11 -6.86 4.48
CA LEU A 6 0.95 -6.52 3.07
C LEU A 6 1.89 -7.43 2.28
N ASP A 7 1.32 -8.22 1.37
CA ASP A 7 2.06 -9.03 0.41
C ASP A 7 1.81 -8.46 -0.99
N LEU A 8 2.87 -8.04 -1.67
CA LEU A 8 2.82 -7.46 -3.00
C LEU A 8 3.57 -8.36 -3.98
N LYS A 9 2.85 -8.91 -4.96
CA LYS A 9 3.40 -9.85 -5.94
C LYS A 9 3.17 -9.34 -7.35
N LEU A 10 4.20 -9.42 -8.19
CA LEU A 10 4.06 -9.10 -9.60
C LEU A 10 3.16 -10.14 -10.28
N VAL A 11 2.19 -9.69 -11.07
CA VAL A 11 1.31 -10.56 -11.86
C VAL A 11 1.40 -10.12 -13.33
N GLY A 12 2.24 -10.83 -14.07
CA GLY A 12 2.64 -10.44 -15.42
C GLY A 12 3.37 -9.10 -15.44
N ASP A 13 3.30 -8.39 -16.56
CA ASP A 13 4.15 -7.21 -16.79
C ASP A 13 3.47 -5.87 -16.46
N ARG A 14 2.18 -5.89 -16.11
CA ARG A 14 1.36 -4.66 -15.99
C ARG A 14 0.70 -4.47 -14.63
N TYR A 15 0.65 -5.50 -13.81
CA TYR A 15 -0.08 -5.47 -12.56
C TYR A 15 0.73 -6.06 -11.41
N ALA A 16 0.44 -5.60 -10.21
CA ALA A 16 0.79 -6.26 -8.97
C ALA A 16 -0.49 -6.70 -8.25
N GLU A 17 -0.48 -7.89 -7.67
CA GLU A 17 -1.48 -8.30 -6.70
C GLU A 17 -1.01 -7.82 -5.31
N LEU A 18 -1.81 -6.97 -4.69
CA LEU A 18 -1.69 -6.61 -3.27
C LEU A 18 -2.64 -7.50 -2.48
N ARG A 19 -2.11 -8.19 -1.46
CA ARG A 19 -2.88 -8.96 -0.48
C ARG A 19 -2.70 -8.38 0.90
N LEU A 20 -3.82 -8.24 1.61
CA LEU A 20 -3.89 -7.72 2.97
C LEU A 20 -4.45 -8.79 3.89
N PHE A 21 -3.74 -9.09 4.99
CA PHE A 21 -4.20 -10.05 5.98
C PHE A 21 -3.63 -9.76 7.36
N TRP A 22 -4.38 -10.13 8.40
CA TRP A 22 -3.95 -10.03 9.79
C TRP A 22 -3.19 -11.30 10.19
N ASP A 23 -3.89 -12.31 10.71
CA ASP A 23 -3.23 -13.49 11.28
C ASP A 23 -3.14 -14.66 10.28
N ASN A 24 -4.09 -14.76 9.34
CA ASN A 24 -4.20 -15.89 8.41
C ASN A 24 -4.04 -15.45 6.95
N PRO A 25 -2.97 -15.85 6.25
CA PRO A 25 -2.75 -15.48 4.85
C PRO A 25 -3.80 -16.07 3.88
N ASN A 26 -4.50 -17.14 4.29
CA ASN A 26 -5.59 -17.71 3.47
C ASN A 26 -6.88 -16.90 3.57
N ASN A 27 -7.04 -16.08 4.61
CA ASN A 27 -8.16 -15.15 4.75
C ASN A 27 -7.66 -13.72 4.49
N CYS A 28 -7.37 -13.45 3.22
CA CYS A 28 -6.85 -12.17 2.77
C CYS A 28 -7.83 -11.45 1.85
N GLN A 29 -7.77 -10.12 1.88
CA GLN A 29 -8.34 -9.28 0.83
C GLN A 29 -7.28 -9.05 -0.23
N SER A 30 -7.62 -9.25 -1.50
CA SER A 30 -6.68 -9.06 -2.62
C SER A 30 -7.20 -8.03 -3.60
N ARG A 31 -6.31 -7.21 -4.16
CA ARG A 31 -6.61 -6.33 -5.29
C ARG A 31 -5.48 -6.33 -6.31
N GLN A 32 -5.82 -6.02 -7.55
CA GLN A 32 -4.83 -5.70 -8.56
C GLN A 32 -4.53 -4.20 -8.54
N LEU A 33 -3.25 -3.88 -8.68
CA LEU A 33 -2.72 -2.53 -8.78
C LEU A 33 -2.02 -2.38 -10.12
N SER A 34 -2.30 -1.30 -10.84
CA SER A 34 -1.64 -1.04 -12.12
C SER A 34 -0.23 -0.52 -11.88
N LEU A 35 0.76 -1.14 -12.52
CA LEU A 35 2.15 -0.69 -12.45
C LEU A 35 2.34 0.67 -13.14
N THR A 36 1.50 1.00 -14.12
CA THR A 36 1.52 2.30 -14.80
C THR A 36 1.23 3.45 -13.84
N GLU A 37 0.37 3.24 -12.84
CA GLU A 37 -0.01 4.27 -11.86
C GLU A 37 1.15 4.62 -10.92
N ILE A 38 1.94 3.61 -10.54
CA ILE A 38 3.10 3.80 -9.65
C ILE A 38 4.40 4.13 -10.39
N THR A 39 4.47 3.94 -11.72
CA THR A 39 5.68 4.21 -12.53
C THR A 39 6.19 5.64 -12.33
N LYS A 40 5.30 6.63 -12.25
CA LYS A 40 5.68 8.04 -11.99
C LYS A 40 6.30 8.23 -10.61
N LEU A 41 5.81 7.50 -9.61
CA LEU A 41 6.33 7.56 -8.25
C LEU A 41 7.72 6.91 -8.16
N ILE A 42 7.92 5.79 -8.86
CA ILE A 42 9.22 5.10 -8.95
C ILE A 42 10.27 6.02 -9.61
N GLN A 43 9.96 6.60 -10.77
CA GLN A 43 10.85 7.52 -11.48
C GLN A 43 11.26 8.71 -10.62
N LYS A 44 10.32 9.20 -9.81
CA LYS A 44 10.54 10.33 -8.91
C LYS A 44 11.52 9.98 -7.80
N VAL A 45 11.31 8.84 -7.12
CA VAL A 45 12.23 8.35 -6.08
C VAL A 45 13.62 8.07 -6.64
N GLU A 46 13.72 7.47 -7.84
CA GLU A 46 15.01 7.21 -8.48
C GLU A 46 15.77 8.49 -8.82
N THR A 47 15.05 9.53 -9.27
CA THR A 47 15.64 10.84 -9.56
C THR A 47 16.06 11.55 -8.27
N ASP A 48 15.21 11.51 -7.25
CA ASP A 48 15.39 12.24 -6.00
C ASP A 48 16.43 11.59 -5.08
N TYR A 49 16.68 10.29 -5.21
CA TYR A 49 17.69 9.57 -4.44
C TYR A 49 19.11 10.11 -4.69
N TYR A 50 19.36 10.65 -5.88
CA TYR A 50 20.68 11.17 -6.29
C TYR A 50 20.78 12.70 -6.26
N THR A 51 19.74 13.41 -5.80
CA THR A 51 19.74 14.89 -5.75
C THR A 51 20.07 15.42 -4.35
N ARG A 52 20.80 16.55 -4.31
CA ARG A 52 21.21 17.22 -3.06
C ARG A 52 20.05 17.80 -2.23
N LEU A 53 18.88 17.95 -2.83
CA LEU A 53 17.67 18.50 -2.22
C LEU A 53 16.58 17.44 -2.32
N PRO A 54 16.44 16.57 -1.31
CA PRO A 54 15.42 15.54 -1.33
C PRO A 54 14.05 16.20 -1.39
N GLU A 55 13.19 15.63 -2.21
CA GLU A 55 11.79 16.02 -2.20
C GLU A 55 11.16 15.71 -0.84
N ASP A 56 10.04 16.37 -0.53
CA ASP A 56 9.30 16.15 0.70
C ASP A 56 8.79 14.69 0.75
N TYR A 57 9.52 13.85 1.49
CA TYR A 57 9.21 12.43 1.67
C TYR A 57 7.77 12.18 2.15
N ALA A 58 7.15 13.14 2.83
CA ALA A 58 5.75 13.03 3.23
C ALA A 58 4.81 12.98 2.01
N LYS A 59 5.10 13.75 0.95
CA LYS A 59 4.32 13.73 -0.30
C LYS A 59 4.46 12.40 -1.04
N THR A 60 5.68 11.87 -1.11
CA THR A 60 5.96 10.57 -1.73
C THR A 60 5.29 9.44 -0.95
N GLY A 61 5.38 9.47 0.38
CA GLY A 61 4.68 8.51 1.26
C GLY A 61 3.16 8.58 1.10
N GLN A 62 2.59 9.79 1.04
CA GLN A 62 1.15 9.97 0.82
C GLN A 62 0.70 9.43 -0.54
N ALA A 63 1.48 9.64 -1.61
CA ALA A 63 1.18 9.11 -2.93
C ALA A 63 1.23 7.57 -2.96
N LEU A 64 2.22 6.97 -2.30
CA LEU A 64 2.30 5.51 -2.15
C LEU A 64 1.10 4.98 -1.35
N TYR A 65 0.77 5.63 -0.23
CA TYR A 65 -0.39 5.27 0.59
C TYR A 65 -1.67 5.29 -0.24
N ASN A 66 -1.92 6.37 -0.98
CA ASN A 66 -3.12 6.51 -1.80
C ASN A 66 -3.18 5.45 -2.91
N TRP A 67 -2.04 5.05 -3.48
CA TRP A 67 -1.99 3.98 -4.48
C TRP A 67 -2.33 2.61 -3.89
N LEU A 68 -1.86 2.30 -2.68
CA LEU A 68 -2.21 1.06 -1.98
C LEU A 68 -3.68 1.05 -1.52
N ASP A 69 -4.14 2.17 -0.96
CA ASP A 69 -5.49 2.31 -0.37
C ASP A 69 -6.57 2.37 -1.46
N GLY A 70 -6.26 3.00 -2.60
CA GLY A 70 -7.16 3.19 -3.73
C GLY A 70 -8.39 4.03 -3.38
N SER A 71 -9.29 4.21 -4.34
CA SER A 71 -10.53 4.97 -4.15
C SER A 71 -11.51 4.30 -3.19
N ASP A 72 -11.42 2.98 -3.09
CA ASP A 72 -12.20 2.10 -2.22
C ASP A 72 -11.70 2.06 -0.77
N ARG A 73 -10.55 2.69 -0.50
CA ARG A 73 -9.96 2.81 0.85
C ARG A 73 -9.80 1.48 1.57
N ILE A 74 -9.31 0.48 0.85
CA ILE A 74 -9.24 -0.90 1.35
C ILE A 74 -8.27 -1.02 2.53
N PHE A 75 -7.18 -0.26 2.51
CA PHE A 75 -6.15 -0.29 3.52
C PHE A 75 -6.61 0.42 4.79
N GLN A 76 -7.22 1.59 4.65
CA GLN A 76 -7.85 2.31 5.75
C GLN A 76 -8.96 1.47 6.39
N SER A 77 -9.80 0.82 5.57
CA SER A 77 -10.88 -0.04 6.05
C SER A 77 -10.35 -1.23 6.85
N ALA A 78 -9.27 -1.87 6.38
CA ALA A 78 -8.61 -2.95 7.11
C ALA A 78 -8.09 -2.47 8.49
N ILE A 79 -7.43 -1.31 8.53
CA ILE A 79 -6.92 -0.70 9.77
C ILE A 79 -8.06 -0.37 10.75
N ASP A 80 -9.15 0.20 10.27
CA ASP A 80 -10.27 0.63 11.12
C ASP A 80 -11.07 -0.54 11.68
N GLN A 81 -11.20 -1.65 10.94
CA GLN A 81 -11.79 -2.89 11.46
C GLN A 81 -11.07 -3.38 12.72
N HIS A 82 -9.75 -3.25 12.78
CA HIS A 82 -8.99 -3.60 13.98
C HIS A 82 -9.31 -2.67 15.14
N LYS A 83 -9.31 -1.35 14.92
CA LYS A 83 -9.59 -0.36 15.97
C LYS A 83 -10.98 -0.55 16.57
N CYS A 84 -11.97 -0.87 15.74
CA CYS A 84 -13.35 -1.11 16.21
C CYS A 84 -13.47 -2.39 17.06
N SER A 85 -12.65 -3.41 16.77
CA SER A 85 -12.60 -4.64 17.56
C SER A 85 -11.99 -4.45 18.95
N GLU A 86 -11.12 -3.45 19.15
CA GLU A 86 -10.50 -3.16 20.45
C GLU A 86 -11.41 -2.34 21.37
N LEU A 87 -12.40 -1.61 20.81
CA LEU A 87 -13.35 -0.78 21.56
C LEU A 87 -14.58 -1.53 22.09
N GLN A 88 -14.67 -2.84 21.86
CA GLN A 88 -15.77 -3.70 22.32
C GLN A 88 -15.39 -4.63 23.49
N THR A 89 -14.19 -4.47 24.04
CA THR A 89 -13.65 -5.17 25.22
C THR A 89 -13.47 -4.22 26.39
#